data_AF-A0A2H0WQQ3-F1
#
_entry.id   AF-A0A2H0WQQ3-F1
#
_cell.length_a   1.000
_cell.length_b   1.000
_cell.length_c   1.000
_cell.angle_alpha   90.00
_cell.angle_beta   90.00
_cell.angle_gamma   90.00
#
_symmetry.space_group_name_H-M   'P 1'
#
loop_
_entity.id
_entity.type
_entity.pdbx_description
1 polymer ?
#
loop_
_entity_poly.entity_id
_entity_poly.type
_entity_poly.pdbx_seq_one_letter_code
_entity_poly.pdbx_strand_id
1 'polypeptide(L)'
;MKSIPFPLDLALNKLDSILTRSKARDFIDFYFIQKEHSYKIDPLFLGSCFLKIEKLHDYPKMVKEFSDKEMIAYFINLAKSLKEKIVA
;
A
#
# COMPACT_ATOMS: atom_id res chain seq x y z
N MET A 1 8.79 1.53 -27.15
CA MET A 1 8.04 1.40 -25.88
C MET A 1 8.87 0.53 -24.94
N LYS A 2 9.43 1.08 -23.86
CA LYS A 2 10.07 0.24 -22.82
C LYS A 2 8.95 -0.39 -22.02
N SER A 3 8.85 -1.71 -22.04
CA SER A 3 7.95 -2.46 -21.18
C SER A 3 8.30 -2.16 -19.73
N ILE A 4 7.30 -1.73 -18.98
CA ILE A 4 7.42 -1.56 -17.54
C ILE A 4 7.67 -2.96 -16.94
N PRO A 5 8.54 -3.11 -15.92
CA PRO A 5 8.76 -4.40 -15.30
C PRO A 5 7.43 -4.95 -14.76
N PHE A 6 7.11 -6.21 -15.05
CA PHE A 6 5.87 -6.87 -14.62
C PHE A 6 5.52 -6.67 -13.13
N PRO A 7 6.48 -6.67 -12.18
CA PRO A 7 6.21 -6.36 -10.77
C PRO A 7 5.74 -4.91 -10.52
N LEU A 8 6.24 -3.95 -11.31
CA LEU A 8 5.85 -2.54 -11.21
C LEU A 8 4.46 -2.29 -11.80
N ASP A 9 4.12 -2.96 -12.92
CA ASP A 9 2.75 -2.92 -13.47
C ASP A 9 1.73 -3.53 -12.50
N LEU A 10 2.11 -4.63 -11.84
CA LEU A 10 1.26 -5.25 -10.82
C LEU A 10 1.07 -4.31 -9.62
N ALA A 11 2.14 -3.66 -9.16
CA ALA A 11 2.05 -2.66 -8.11
C ALA A 11 1.12 -1.51 -8.53
N LEU A 12 1.30 -0.91 -9.70
CA LEU A 12 0.47 0.19 -10.21
C LEU A 12 -1.02 -0.18 -10.28
N ASN A 13 -1.35 -1.35 -10.82
CA ASN A 13 -2.73 -1.83 -10.86
C ASN A 13 -3.35 -2.01 -9.46
N LYS A 14 -2.54 -2.43 -8.48
CA LYS A 14 -2.98 -2.55 -7.08
C LYS A 14 -3.17 -1.17 -6.44
N LEU A 15 -2.28 -0.22 -6.72
CA LEU A 15 -2.40 1.17 -6.30
C LEU A 15 -3.71 1.78 -6.83
N ASP A 16 -4.01 1.61 -8.11
CA ASP A 16 -5.25 2.11 -8.71
C ASP A 16 -6.51 1.46 -8.11
N SER A 17 -6.46 0.16 -7.80
CA SER A 17 -7.56 -0.51 -7.10
C SER A 17 -7.77 0.02 -5.67
N ILE A 18 -6.68 0.28 -4.93
CA ILE A 18 -6.74 0.95 -3.62
C ILE A 18 -7.35 2.35 -3.77
N LEU A 19 -6.98 3.09 -4.81
CA LEU A 19 -7.50 4.42 -5.10
C LEU A 19 -9.00 4.44 -5.45
N THR A 20 -9.54 3.34 -5.98
CA THR A 20 -10.92 3.32 -6.51
C THR A 20 -11.90 2.47 -5.71
N ARG A 21 -11.47 1.36 -5.09
CA ARG A 21 -12.37 0.34 -4.51
C ARG A 21 -12.09 -0.02 -3.04
N SER A 22 -11.01 0.52 -2.44
CA SER A 22 -10.66 0.39 -1.01
C SER A 22 -10.86 -1.01 -0.41
N LYS A 23 -10.41 -2.07 -1.11
CA LYS A 23 -10.52 -3.46 -0.62
C LYS A 23 -9.31 -3.86 0.20
N ALA A 24 -9.52 -4.55 1.33
CA ALA A 24 -8.43 -4.96 2.21
C ALA A 24 -7.35 -5.78 1.49
N ARG A 25 -7.74 -6.66 0.57
CA ARG A 25 -6.82 -7.48 -0.24
C ARG A 25 -5.76 -6.65 -0.95
N ASP A 26 -6.13 -5.53 -1.56
CA ASP A 26 -5.17 -4.76 -2.35
C ASP A 26 -4.11 -4.09 -1.47
N PHE A 27 -4.50 -3.65 -0.26
CA PHE A 27 -3.55 -3.17 0.75
C PHE A 27 -2.60 -4.28 1.23
N ILE A 28 -3.10 -5.50 1.42
CA ILE A 28 -2.31 -6.66 1.82
C ILE A 28 -1.30 -7.02 0.73
N ASP A 29 -1.75 -7.11 -0.53
CA ASP A 29 -0.89 -7.42 -1.66
C ASP A 29 0.21 -6.37 -1.79
N PHE A 30 -0.15 -5.08 -1.71
CA PHE A 30 0.82 -3.99 -1.78
C PHE A 30 1.81 -4.01 -0.61
N TYR A 31 1.36 -4.30 0.62
CA TYR A 31 2.22 -4.45 1.79
C TYR A 31 3.30 -5.51 1.58
N PHE A 32 2.93 -6.68 1.05
CA PHE A 32 3.90 -7.76 0.79
C PHE A 32 4.85 -7.41 -0.38
N ILE A 33 4.34 -6.85 -1.47
CA ILE A 33 5.18 -6.39 -2.61
C ILE A 33 6.21 -5.37 -2.14
N GLN A 34 5.78 -4.40 -1.33
CA GLN A 34 6.65 -3.35 -0.85
C GLN A 34 7.71 -3.88 0.13
N LYS A 35 7.36 -4.84 0.98
CA LYS A 35 8.34 -5.55 1.84
C LYS A 35 9.41 -6.27 1.02
N GLU A 36 9.04 -6.85 -0.12
CA GLU A 36 9.95 -7.62 -0.96
C GLU A 36 10.86 -6.75 -1.84
N HIS A 37 10.34 -5.62 -2.35
CA HIS A 37 11.01 -4.87 -3.42
C HIS A 37 11.37 -3.41 -3.08
N SER A 38 10.92 -2.86 -1.94
CA SER A 38 11.30 -1.52 -1.45
C SER A 38 11.15 -0.40 -2.49
N TYR A 39 10.04 -0.37 -3.22
CA TYR A 39 9.81 0.65 -4.25
C TYR A 39 9.66 2.06 -3.66
N LYS A 40 10.04 3.09 -4.43
CA LYS A 40 9.71 4.48 -4.08
C LYS A 40 8.23 4.71 -4.34
N ILE A 41 7.51 5.21 -3.33
CA ILE A 41 6.08 5.42 -3.40
C ILE A 41 5.80 6.93 -3.42
N ASP A 42 4.81 7.33 -4.22
CA ASP A 42 4.36 8.71 -4.28
C ASP A 42 3.72 9.17 -2.95
N PRO A 43 4.08 10.35 -2.43
CA PRO A 43 3.50 10.89 -1.20
C PRO A 43 1.98 11.05 -1.23
N LEU A 44 1.41 11.45 -2.37
CA LEU A 44 -0.03 11.63 -2.55
C LEU A 44 -0.78 10.29 -2.47
N PHE A 45 -0.20 9.25 -3.08
CA PHE A 45 -0.73 7.90 -2.97
C PHE A 45 -0.78 7.44 -1.50
N LEU A 46 0.31 7.65 -0.76
CA LEU A 46 0.36 7.30 0.66
C LEU A 46 -0.68 8.07 1.47
N GLY A 47 -0.79 9.39 1.25
CA GLY A 47 -1.82 10.23 1.87
C GLY A 47 -3.24 9.64 1.71
N SER A 48 -3.56 9.19 0.50
CA SER A 48 -4.87 8.57 0.20
C SER A 48 -5.10 7.23 0.89
N CYS A 49 -4.03 6.46 1.15
CA CYS A 49 -4.11 5.18 1.84
C CYS A 49 -4.53 5.35 3.30
N PHE A 50 -4.08 6.40 4.00
CA PHE A 50 -4.45 6.62 5.41
C PHE A 50 -5.95 6.73 5.62
N LEU A 51 -6.60 7.53 4.78
CA LEU A 51 -8.05 7.78 4.89
C LEU A 51 -8.89 6.52 4.64
N LYS A 52 -8.29 5.51 4.01
CA LYS A 52 -8.97 4.29 3.56
C LYS A 52 -8.64 3.08 4.43
N ILE A 53 -7.40 2.99 4.92
CA ILE A 53 -6.95 1.83 5.68
C ILE A 53 -7.72 1.67 7.00
N GLU A 54 -8.13 2.78 7.62
CA GLU A 54 -8.97 2.80 8.82
C GLU A 54 -10.39 2.28 8.58
N LYS A 55 -10.84 2.23 7.32
CA LYS A 55 -12.19 1.81 6.92
C LYS A 55 -12.23 0.37 6.41
N LEU A 56 -11.10 -0.34 6.41
CA LEU A 56 -11.02 -1.72 5.95
C LEU A 56 -11.74 -2.67 6.90
N HIS A 57 -12.60 -3.50 6.34
CA HIS A 57 -13.37 -4.51 7.07
C HIS A 57 -13.52 -5.82 6.28
N ASP A 58 -13.18 -5.83 4.98
CA ASP A 58 -13.37 -6.93 4.04
C ASP A 58 -12.10 -7.80 3.90
N TYR A 59 -11.51 -8.21 5.02
CA TYR A 59 -10.28 -9.01 5.01
C TYR A 59 -10.51 -10.41 4.40
N PRO A 60 -9.70 -10.82 3.40
CA PRO A 60 -9.79 -12.17 2.84
C PRO A 60 -9.29 -13.21 3.86
N LYS A 61 -9.68 -14.48 3.66
CA LYS A 61 -9.05 -15.58 4.36
C LYS A 61 -7.59 -15.70 3.92
N MET A 62 -6.67 -15.63 4.88
CA MET A 62 -5.24 -15.65 4.62
C MET A 62 -4.68 -17.07 4.72
N VAL A 63 -3.82 -17.44 3.76
CA VAL A 63 -3.07 -18.71 3.77
C VAL A 63 -1.74 -18.55 4.51
N LYS A 64 -1.15 -17.35 4.43
CA LYS A 64 0.07 -16.97 5.16
C LYS A 64 -0.31 -16.22 6.44
N GLU A 65 0.59 -16.25 7.41
CA GLU A 65 0.48 -15.41 8.61
C GLU A 65 0.39 -13.94 8.21
N PHE A 66 -0.64 -13.26 8.72
CA PHE A 66 -0.95 -11.88 8.40
C PHE A 66 -1.56 -11.19 9.63
N SER A 67 -1.01 -10.03 9.97
CA SER A 67 -1.52 -9.15 11.01
C SER A 67 -1.95 -7.83 10.38
N ASP A 68 -3.26 -7.56 10.44
CA ASP A 68 -3.86 -6.30 10.02
C ASP A 68 -3.28 -5.11 10.79
N LYS A 69 -3.06 -5.28 12.10
CA LYS A 69 -2.43 -4.28 12.97
C LYS A 69 -1.02 -3.93 12.52
N GLU A 70 -0.22 -4.93 12.13
CA GLU A 70 1.14 -4.70 11.62
C GLU A 70 1.12 -3.98 10.28
N MET A 71 0.22 -4.36 9.38
CA MET A 71 0.04 -3.69 8.10
C MET A 71 -0.39 -2.23 8.31
N ILE A 72 -1.37 -1.98 9.17
CA ILE A 72 -1.85 -0.64 9.50
C ILE A 72 -0.71 0.19 10.10
N ALA A 73 0.02 -0.34 11.07
CA ALA A 73 1.18 0.34 11.67
C ALA A 73 2.27 0.64 10.63
N TYR A 74 2.55 -0.30 9.72
CA TYR A 74 3.49 -0.10 8.62
C TYR A 74 3.10 1.09 7.76
N PHE A 75 1.85 1.13 7.27
CA PHE A 75 1.39 2.25 6.47
C PHE A 75 1.43 3.54 7.29
N ILE A 76 0.94 3.56 8.53
CA ILE A 76 0.96 4.77 9.39
C ILE A 76 2.38 5.33 9.53
N ASN A 77 3.38 4.47 9.75
CA ASN A 77 4.76 4.90 9.86
C ASN A 77 5.30 5.41 8.52
N LEU A 78 4.91 4.77 7.42
CA LEU A 78 5.22 5.23 6.07
C LEU A 78 4.62 6.62 5.79
N ALA A 79 3.41 6.94 6.29
CA ALA A 79 2.83 8.29 6.30
C ALA A 79 3.74 9.29 6.99
N LYS A 80 4.12 8.95 8.22
CA LYS A 80 4.83 9.86 9.12
C LYS A 80 6.16 10.25 8.49
N SER A 81 6.84 9.29 7.85
CA SER A 81 8.09 9.53 7.11
C SER A 81 7.96 10.52 5.94
N LEU A 82 6.74 10.76 5.43
CA LEU A 82 6.50 11.77 4.40
C LEU A 82 6.33 13.18 4.96
N LYS A 83 5.74 13.32 6.15
CA LYS A 83 5.60 14.63 6.80
C LYS A 83 6.97 15.30 6.97
N GLU A 84 7.98 14.49 7.28
CA GLU A 84 9.37 14.94 7.42
C GLU A 84 10.00 15.37 6.08
N LYS A 85 9.53 14.85 4.95
CA LYS A 85 10.05 15.18 3.60
C LYS A 85 9.36 16.38 2.95
N ILE A 86 8.12 16.69 3.32
CA ILE A 86 7.34 17.79 2.72
C ILE A 86 7.63 19.14 3.40
N VAL A 87 8.12 19.12 4.65
CA VAL A 87 8.43 20.33 5.44
C VAL A 87 9.93 20.69 5.37
N ALA A 88 10.69 20.04 4.48
CA ALA A 88 12.12 20.28 4.27
C ALA A 88 12.37 21.11 3.00
#